data_AF-A0A7R7AGT7-F1
#
_entry.id   AF-A0A7R7AGT7-F1
#
_cell.length_a   1.000
_cell.length_b   1.000
_cell.length_c   1.000
_cell.angle_alpha   90.00
_cell.angle_beta   90.00
_cell.angle_gamma   90.00
#
_symmetry.space_group_name_H-M   'P 1'
#
loop_
_entity.id
_entity.type
_entity.pdbx_description
1 polymer ?
#
loop_
_entity_poly.entity_id
_entity_poly.type
_entity_poly.pdbx_seq_one_letter_code
_entity_poly.pdbx_strand_id
1 'polypeptide(L)'
;MKFALLFSLLFPITAFASDLSDSNRLFDLAEQTFPDILSSPDGSTFISSGFLVRQYSDPDVVIGTKDGDFYAYGDMFNGLLYVGRVADFITLDKDGDKLLTDLFANGQSDVQVQGEGIVIAVLSDDLQGDRHQRFIIKLATEQTLLVAHNIDLAPRVAGLSEGDSVAFFGEYEWNDKGGVMHWTHYDPDSQHIDGWLQHKGILYQKLK
;
A
#
# COMPACT_ATOMS: atom_id res chain seq x y z
N MET A 1 26.10 9.69 -39.72
CA MET A 1 26.20 11.00 -39.00
C MET A 1 25.00 11.84 -39.42
N LYS A 2 24.15 12.42 -38.59
CA LYS A 2 23.99 12.54 -37.14
C LYS A 2 22.52 12.97 -36.90
N PHE A 3 21.89 12.32 -35.92
CA PHE A 3 20.91 12.81 -34.95
C PHE A 3 19.77 13.75 -35.36
N ALA A 4 18.56 13.19 -35.33
CA ALA A 4 17.38 13.89 -34.85
C ALA A 4 17.30 13.73 -33.33
N LEU A 5 17.39 14.82 -32.56
CA LEU A 5 16.98 14.85 -31.16
C LEU A 5 15.52 15.30 -31.12
N LEU A 6 14.62 14.37 -30.81
CA LEU A 6 13.31 14.72 -30.25
C LEU A 6 13.52 14.85 -28.74
N PHE A 7 13.46 16.08 -28.23
CA PHE A 7 13.44 16.34 -26.80
C PHE A 7 11.98 16.27 -26.34
N SER A 8 11.52 15.09 -25.97
CA SER A 8 10.25 14.90 -25.26
C SER A 8 10.44 15.33 -23.80
N LEU A 9 10.29 16.63 -23.54
CA LEU A 9 10.04 17.18 -22.21
C LEU A 9 8.53 17.19 -21.98
N LEU A 10 8.04 16.20 -21.26
CA LEU A 10 6.76 16.07 -20.56
C LEU A 10 6.92 14.72 -19.84
N PHE A 11 7.15 14.65 -18.53
CA PHE A 11 6.25 15.07 -17.47
C PHE A 11 7.02 15.66 -16.28
N PRO A 12 6.56 16.76 -15.68
CA PRO A 12 6.76 16.91 -14.26
C PRO A 12 5.76 15.95 -13.59
N ILE A 13 6.21 14.80 -13.10
CA ILE A 13 5.48 14.19 -11.99
C ILE A 13 5.93 14.98 -10.77
N THR A 14 5.38 16.18 -10.62
CA THR A 14 5.17 16.72 -9.28
C THR A 14 4.23 15.72 -8.62
N ALA A 15 4.77 14.81 -7.82
CA ALA A 15 4.02 14.22 -6.74
C ALA A 15 3.72 15.39 -5.80
N PHE A 16 2.67 16.15 -6.10
CA PHE A 16 2.04 16.99 -5.11
C PHE A 16 1.61 16.02 -4.03
N ALA A 17 2.16 16.22 -2.86
CA ALA A 17 1.49 15.78 -1.68
C ALA A 17 0.04 16.24 -1.64
N SER A 18 -0.70 15.59 -0.76
CA SER A 18 -1.96 16.07 -0.22
C SER A 18 -3.16 15.90 -1.16
N ASP A 19 -3.51 14.65 -1.48
CA ASP A 19 -4.95 14.36 -1.63
C ASP A 19 -5.58 14.50 -0.23
N LEU A 20 -6.66 15.27 -0.16
CA LEU A 20 -7.46 15.44 1.05
C LEU A 20 -8.01 14.09 1.54
N SER A 21 -8.32 13.19 0.62
CA SER A 21 -8.78 11.84 0.93
C SER A 21 -7.73 11.06 1.71
N ASP A 22 -6.51 11.03 1.19
CA ASP A 22 -5.36 10.34 1.77
C ASP A 22 -4.96 10.92 3.13
N SER A 23 -5.00 12.24 3.24
CA SER A 23 -4.70 12.92 4.50
C SER A 23 -5.76 12.64 5.56
N ASN A 24 -7.04 12.61 5.18
CA ASN A 24 -8.12 12.25 6.10
C ASN A 24 -8.00 10.81 6.59
N ARG A 25 -7.70 9.85 5.70
CA ARG A 25 -7.45 8.45 6.10
C ARG A 25 -6.35 8.36 7.14
N LEU A 26 -5.23 9.05 6.90
CA LEU A 26 -4.13 9.08 7.84
C LEU A 26 -4.50 9.72 9.19
N PHE A 27 -5.29 10.79 9.18
CA PHE A 27 -5.78 11.42 10.40
C PHE A 27 -6.72 10.50 11.17
N ASP A 28 -7.66 9.84 10.48
CA ASP A 28 -8.59 8.88 11.07
C ASP A 28 -7.86 7.67 11.67
N LEU A 29 -6.78 7.20 11.03
CA LEU A 29 -5.90 6.16 11.57
C LEU A 29 -5.17 6.63 12.83
N ALA A 30 -4.64 7.86 12.82
CA ALA A 30 -3.98 8.45 13.99
C ALA A 30 -4.95 8.56 15.18
N GLU A 31 -6.20 9.00 14.94
CA GLU A 31 -7.26 9.06 15.95
C GLU A 31 -7.58 7.69 16.56
N GLN A 32 -7.67 6.66 15.73
CA GLN A 32 -7.87 5.28 16.20
C GLN A 32 -6.69 4.74 17.01
N THR A 33 -5.47 5.12 16.64
CA THR A 33 -4.24 4.63 17.27
C THR A 33 -3.94 5.33 18.59
N PHE A 34 -4.26 6.61 18.69
CA PHE A 34 -3.95 7.46 19.85
C PHE A 34 -5.22 8.14 20.41
N PRO A 35 -6.24 7.37 20.82
CA PRO A 35 -7.52 7.93 21.23
C PRO A 35 -7.44 8.78 22.50
N ASP A 36 -6.41 8.61 23.33
CA ASP A 36 -6.19 9.43 24.53
C ASP A 36 -5.68 10.84 24.19
N ILE A 37 -5.13 11.03 22.98
CA ILE A 37 -4.51 12.28 22.53
C ILE A 37 -5.37 12.94 21.43
N LEU A 38 -6.01 12.13 20.58
CA LEU A 38 -6.71 12.56 19.37
C LEU A 38 -8.20 12.13 19.42
N SER A 39 -8.89 12.47 20.50
CA SER A 39 -10.22 11.93 20.82
C SER A 39 -11.39 12.64 20.12
N SER A 40 -11.25 13.94 19.83
CA SER A 40 -12.34 14.78 19.35
C SER A 40 -11.78 15.96 18.54
N PRO A 41 -11.76 15.86 17.20
CA PRO A 41 -11.30 16.97 16.38
C PRO A 41 -12.26 18.15 16.46
N ASP A 42 -11.72 19.36 16.53
CA ASP A 42 -12.48 20.61 16.65
C ASP A 42 -13.31 20.92 15.39
N GLY A 43 -13.04 20.22 14.28
CA GLY A 43 -13.77 20.36 13.03
C GLY A 43 -13.20 19.47 11.92
N SER A 44 -13.71 19.66 10.71
CA SER A 44 -13.20 18.99 9.52
C SER A 44 -11.79 19.46 9.17
N THR A 45 -11.03 18.59 8.50
CA THR A 45 -9.73 18.95 7.92
C THR A 45 -9.81 20.20 7.06
N PHE A 46 -8.86 21.12 7.23
CA PHE A 46 -8.78 22.38 6.51
C PHE A 46 -7.36 22.69 6.06
N ILE A 47 -7.18 23.67 5.16
CA ILE A 47 -5.85 24.10 4.72
C ILE A 47 -5.36 25.24 5.62
N SER A 48 -4.15 25.11 6.16
CA SER A 48 -3.47 26.16 6.91
C SER A 48 -1.99 26.23 6.54
N SER A 49 -1.50 27.38 6.10
CA SER A 49 -0.09 27.60 5.74
C SER A 49 0.49 26.57 4.75
N GLY A 50 -0.36 26.03 3.87
CA GLY A 50 0.00 24.99 2.90
C GLY A 50 0.05 23.56 3.45
N PHE A 51 -0.43 23.34 4.67
CA PHE A 51 -0.70 22.02 5.24
C PHE A 51 -2.19 21.71 5.15
N LEU A 52 -2.56 20.46 4.94
CA LEU A 52 -3.86 19.96 5.38
C LEU A 52 -3.76 19.64 6.86
N VAL A 53 -4.66 20.16 7.67
CA VAL A 53 -4.57 20.07 9.13
C VAL A 53 -5.89 19.65 9.76
N ARG A 54 -5.77 18.94 10.89
CA ARG A 54 -6.86 18.66 11.83
C ARG A 54 -6.40 19.05 13.24
N GLN A 55 -7.26 19.75 13.97
CA GLN A 55 -6.94 20.37 15.26
C GLN A 55 -7.78 19.75 16.38
N TYR A 56 -7.18 19.65 17.56
CA TYR A 56 -7.76 19.15 18.79
C TYR A 56 -7.44 20.16 19.90
N SER A 57 -8.44 20.60 20.66
CA SER A 57 -8.24 21.57 21.75
C SER A 57 -7.94 20.93 23.11
N ASP A 58 -8.14 19.62 23.26
CA ASP A 58 -7.92 18.90 24.52
C ASP A 58 -7.33 17.48 24.27
N PRO A 59 -6.00 17.31 24.36
CA PRO A 59 -4.97 18.35 24.51
C PRO A 59 -4.79 19.19 23.22
N ASP A 60 -4.18 20.39 23.35
CA ASP A 60 -3.85 21.26 22.20
C ASP A 60 -2.83 20.59 21.28
N VAL A 61 -3.36 19.97 20.21
CA VAL A 61 -2.63 19.21 19.22
C VAL A 61 -3.13 19.56 17.83
N VAL A 62 -2.21 19.71 16.90
CA VAL A 62 -2.50 19.81 15.47
C VAL A 62 -1.76 18.70 14.76
N ILE A 63 -2.46 17.89 13.99
CA ILE A 63 -1.84 16.98 13.03
C ILE A 63 -2.01 17.54 11.62
N GLY A 64 -1.04 17.26 10.74
CA GLY A 64 -1.14 17.75 9.38
C GLY A 64 -0.23 17.09 8.38
N THR A 65 -0.58 17.20 7.11
CA THR A 65 0.21 16.71 5.99
C THR A 65 0.65 17.86 5.09
N LYS A 66 1.88 17.75 4.57
CA LYS A 66 2.42 18.65 3.54
C LYS A 66 3.57 17.97 2.82
N ASP A 67 3.66 18.16 1.50
CA ASP A 67 4.77 17.66 0.67
C ASP A 67 5.08 16.14 0.82
N GLY A 68 4.09 15.38 1.29
CA GLY A 68 4.06 13.92 1.35
C GLY A 68 4.41 13.42 2.74
N ASP A 69 4.55 14.35 3.68
CA ASP A 69 5.02 14.14 5.03
C ASP A 69 3.89 14.43 6.01
N PHE A 70 3.87 13.66 7.09
CA PHE A 70 2.93 13.76 8.19
C PHE A 70 3.63 14.34 9.41
N TYR A 71 2.95 15.29 10.05
CA TYR A 71 3.47 16.06 11.17
C TYR A 71 2.46 16.08 12.31
N ALA A 72 2.97 16.20 13.52
CA ALA A 72 2.21 16.58 14.71
C ALA A 72 2.82 17.84 15.31
N TYR A 73 2.00 18.71 15.89
CA TYR A 73 2.42 19.97 16.50
C TYR A 73 1.64 20.18 17.80
N GLY A 74 2.34 20.68 18.82
CA GLY A 74 1.75 21.01 20.12
C GLY A 74 2.81 21.04 21.21
N ASP A 75 2.45 21.58 22.38
CA ASP A 75 3.36 21.68 23.52
C ASP A 75 3.86 20.29 23.97
N MET A 76 3.02 19.26 23.84
CA MET A 76 3.38 17.89 24.17
C MET A 76 4.53 17.31 23.31
N PHE A 77 4.76 17.89 22.13
CA PHE A 77 5.82 17.49 21.21
C PHE A 77 7.01 18.46 21.21
N ASN A 78 7.01 19.47 22.10
CA ASN A 78 7.96 20.60 22.07
C ASN A 78 7.97 21.32 20.71
N GLY A 79 6.81 21.48 20.08
CA GLY A 79 6.65 22.13 18.79
C GLY A 79 6.37 21.14 17.66
N LEU A 80 6.98 21.34 16.49
CA LEU A 80 6.74 20.53 15.30
C LEU A 80 7.52 19.22 15.34
N LEU A 81 6.79 18.11 15.29
CA LEU A 81 7.31 16.75 15.18
C LEU A 81 7.03 16.20 13.78
N TYR A 82 8.09 15.75 13.10
CA TYR A 82 7.95 14.92 11.91
C TYR A 82 7.59 13.49 12.34
N VAL A 83 6.49 12.96 11.80
CA VAL A 83 5.97 11.65 12.14
C VAL A 83 6.38 10.60 11.11
N GLY A 84 6.36 10.93 9.82
CA GLY A 84 6.73 10.02 8.73
C GLY A 84 6.22 10.49 7.38
N ARG A 85 6.35 9.66 6.33
CA ARG A 85 5.76 9.97 5.03
C ARG A 85 4.36 9.39 4.91
N VAL A 86 3.44 10.17 4.36
CA VAL A 86 2.05 9.78 4.08
C VAL A 86 1.97 8.47 3.30
N ALA A 87 2.84 8.28 2.30
CA ALA A 87 2.91 7.04 1.54
C ALA A 87 3.16 5.79 2.42
N ASP A 88 4.02 5.90 3.45
CA ASP A 88 4.32 4.78 4.35
C ASP A 88 3.08 4.36 5.15
N PHE A 89 2.23 5.32 5.51
CA PHE A 89 1.00 5.05 6.26
C PHE A 89 -0.16 4.58 5.37
N ILE A 90 -0.30 5.13 4.16
CA ILE A 90 -1.31 4.66 3.19
C ILE A 90 -1.02 3.23 2.78
N THR A 91 0.25 2.86 2.59
CA THR A 91 0.62 1.46 2.35
C THR A 91 0.20 0.56 3.52
N LEU A 92 0.16 1.07 4.75
CA LEU A 92 -0.31 0.35 5.93
C LEU A 92 -1.85 0.26 6.02
N ASP A 93 -2.58 1.23 5.49
CA ASP A 93 -4.00 1.45 5.75
C ASP A 93 -4.89 0.95 4.59
N LYS A 94 -5.24 -0.35 4.65
CA LYS A 94 -6.59 -0.92 4.51
C LYS A 94 -7.57 -0.51 3.38
N ASP A 95 -7.26 0.35 2.42
CA ASP A 95 -8.12 0.60 1.26
C ASP A 95 -7.88 -0.38 0.09
N GLY A 96 -6.83 -1.20 0.19
CA GLY A 96 -6.56 -2.28 -0.75
C GLY A 96 -7.77 -3.21 -0.92
N ASP A 97 -8.39 -3.63 0.18
CA ASP A 97 -9.54 -4.53 0.16
C ASP A 97 -10.77 -3.89 -0.51
N LYS A 98 -11.01 -2.60 -0.27
CA LYS A 98 -12.09 -1.86 -0.92
C LYS A 98 -11.80 -1.68 -2.41
N LEU A 99 -10.58 -1.31 -2.77
CA LEU A 99 -10.14 -1.21 -4.16
C LEU A 99 -10.30 -2.55 -4.87
N LEU A 100 -9.86 -3.65 -4.28
CA LEU A 100 -9.97 -5.00 -4.84
C LEU A 100 -11.44 -5.42 -5.03
N THR A 101 -12.31 -5.02 -4.10
CA THR A 101 -13.76 -5.23 -4.24
C THR A 101 -14.31 -4.47 -5.45
N ASP A 102 -13.91 -3.21 -5.61
CA ASP A 102 -14.35 -2.38 -6.73
C ASP A 102 -13.78 -2.88 -8.07
N LEU A 103 -12.50 -3.28 -8.12
CA LEU A 103 -11.86 -3.87 -9.31
C LEU A 103 -12.56 -5.16 -9.73
N PHE A 104 -12.86 -6.04 -8.75
CA PHE A 104 -13.55 -7.29 -9.00
C PHE A 104 -14.97 -7.09 -9.51
N ALA A 105 -15.73 -6.17 -8.89
CA ALA A 105 -17.09 -5.83 -9.30
C ALA A 105 -17.15 -5.24 -10.72
N ASN A 106 -16.10 -4.52 -11.13
CA ASN A 106 -16.02 -3.86 -12.43
C ASN A 106 -15.27 -4.66 -13.51
N GLY A 107 -14.69 -5.82 -13.20
CA GLY A 107 -13.95 -6.61 -14.17
C GLY A 107 -12.62 -5.98 -14.62
N GLN A 108 -11.92 -5.28 -13.71
CA GLN A 108 -10.72 -4.49 -14.03
C GLN A 108 -9.42 -5.24 -13.69
N SER A 109 -8.43 -5.15 -14.58
CA SER A 109 -7.10 -5.78 -14.53
C SER A 109 -6.00 -4.72 -14.63
N ASP A 110 -4.73 -5.14 -14.59
CA ASP A 110 -3.54 -4.30 -14.76
C ASP A 110 -3.46 -3.17 -13.71
N VAL A 111 -3.82 -3.48 -12.46
CA VAL A 111 -3.83 -2.50 -11.35
C VAL A 111 -2.88 -2.93 -10.25
N GLN A 112 -1.90 -2.07 -9.93
CA GLN A 112 -1.02 -2.26 -8.77
C GLN A 112 -1.78 -2.02 -7.46
N VAL A 113 -1.76 -3.00 -6.56
CA VAL A 113 -2.48 -2.98 -5.29
C VAL A 113 -1.60 -3.48 -4.14
N GLN A 114 -1.80 -2.88 -2.96
CA GLN A 114 -1.27 -3.37 -1.69
C GLN A 114 -2.43 -3.88 -0.81
N GLY A 115 -2.20 -4.95 -0.06
CA GLY A 115 -3.18 -5.45 0.91
C GLY A 115 -2.60 -6.52 1.83
N GLU A 116 -3.47 -7.07 2.67
CA GLU A 116 -3.17 -8.19 3.57
C GLU A 116 -4.30 -9.21 3.52
N GLY A 117 -3.96 -10.50 3.57
CA GLY A 117 -4.97 -11.56 3.61
C GLY A 117 -4.49 -12.77 4.39
N ILE A 118 -5.47 -13.58 4.82
CA ILE A 118 -5.23 -14.83 5.54
C ILE A 118 -5.14 -15.97 4.53
N VAL A 119 -4.07 -16.76 4.58
CA VAL A 119 -3.90 -17.95 3.73
C VAL A 119 -4.99 -18.97 4.07
N ILE A 120 -5.80 -19.35 3.08
CA ILE A 120 -6.84 -20.37 3.23
C ILE A 120 -6.53 -21.67 2.48
N ALA A 121 -5.53 -21.65 1.59
CA ALA A 121 -5.03 -22.86 0.94
C ALA A 121 -3.59 -22.64 0.44
N VAL A 122 -2.71 -23.61 0.65
CA VAL A 122 -1.39 -23.67 0.00
C VAL A 122 -1.46 -24.69 -1.13
N LEU A 123 -1.17 -24.27 -2.36
CA LEU A 123 -1.27 -25.10 -3.55
C LEU A 123 0.11 -25.66 -3.94
N SER A 124 0.14 -26.68 -4.79
CA SER A 124 1.38 -27.10 -5.44
C SER A 124 1.96 -25.96 -6.27
N ASP A 125 3.27 -25.78 -6.20
CA ASP A 125 3.99 -24.82 -7.04
C ASP A 125 3.69 -25.12 -8.53
N ASP A 126 3.55 -24.07 -9.33
CA ASP A 126 3.57 -24.19 -10.79
C ASP A 126 5.02 -24.22 -11.26
N LEU A 127 5.36 -25.22 -12.05
CA LEU A 127 6.72 -25.47 -12.53
C LEU A 127 6.82 -25.40 -14.06
N GLN A 128 5.75 -24.99 -14.75
CA GLN A 128 5.74 -24.81 -16.20
C GLN A 128 6.05 -23.35 -16.56
N GLY A 129 7.08 -23.14 -17.39
CA GLY A 129 7.56 -21.79 -17.67
C GLY A 129 8.27 -21.20 -16.44
N ASP A 130 8.02 -19.92 -16.17
CA ASP A 130 8.48 -19.28 -14.93
C ASP A 130 7.79 -19.95 -13.75
N ARG A 131 8.57 -20.32 -12.74
CA ARG A 131 8.11 -21.09 -11.59
C ARG A 131 7.37 -20.17 -10.63
N HIS A 132 6.21 -20.61 -10.15
CA HIS A 132 5.39 -19.84 -9.22
C HIS A 132 5.04 -20.65 -7.98
N GLN A 133 5.25 -20.06 -6.79
CA GLN A 133 4.57 -20.52 -5.59
C GLN A 133 3.13 -20.01 -5.64
N ARG A 134 2.18 -20.90 -5.35
CA ARG A 134 0.74 -20.60 -5.41
C ARG A 134 0.06 -20.85 -4.09
N PHE A 135 -0.78 -19.91 -3.67
CA PHE A 135 -1.62 -20.05 -2.50
C PHE A 135 -2.82 -19.11 -2.61
N ILE A 136 -3.88 -19.41 -1.87
CA ILE A 136 -5.09 -18.60 -1.86
C ILE A 136 -5.14 -17.85 -0.54
N ILE A 137 -5.36 -16.54 -0.62
CA ILE A 137 -5.65 -15.70 0.54
C ILE A 137 -7.11 -15.26 0.53
N LYS A 138 -7.65 -15.02 1.72
CA LYS A 138 -8.94 -14.38 1.93
C LYS A 138 -8.73 -13.00 2.54
N LEU A 139 -9.28 -11.99 1.89
CA LEU A 139 -9.26 -10.59 2.34
C LEU A 139 -10.31 -10.37 3.45
N ALA A 140 -10.27 -9.22 4.13
CA ALA A 140 -11.28 -8.89 5.14
C ALA A 140 -12.68 -8.69 4.53
N THR A 141 -12.75 -8.40 3.22
CA THR A 141 -13.99 -8.33 2.43
C THR A 141 -14.55 -9.69 2.03
N GLU A 142 -13.93 -10.80 2.47
CA GLU A 142 -14.26 -12.18 2.09
C GLU A 142 -13.95 -12.55 0.63
N GLN A 143 -13.50 -11.60 -0.19
CA GLN A 143 -12.94 -11.88 -1.51
C GLN A 143 -11.69 -12.75 -1.38
N THR A 144 -11.54 -13.71 -2.29
CA THR A 144 -10.35 -14.57 -2.36
C THR A 144 -9.46 -14.18 -3.52
N LEU A 145 -8.16 -14.20 -3.31
CA LEU A 145 -7.16 -14.00 -4.36
C LEU A 145 -6.25 -15.22 -4.48
N LEU A 146 -5.96 -15.63 -5.70
CA LEU A 146 -4.82 -16.51 -5.97
C LEU A 146 -3.55 -15.67 -5.98
N VAL A 147 -2.60 -15.94 -5.10
CA VAL A 147 -1.26 -15.36 -5.19
C VAL A 147 -0.40 -16.26 -6.07
N ALA A 148 0.17 -15.70 -7.14
CA ALA A 148 1.12 -16.36 -8.03
C ALA A 148 2.48 -15.65 -7.90
N HIS A 149 3.31 -16.14 -6.99
CA HIS A 149 4.60 -15.52 -6.66
C HIS A 149 5.73 -16.17 -7.46
N ASN A 150 6.36 -15.42 -8.37
CA ASN A 150 7.45 -15.93 -9.20
C ASN A 150 8.70 -16.25 -8.35
N ILE A 151 9.01 -17.54 -8.21
CA ILE A 151 10.13 -18.05 -7.40
C ILE A 151 11.45 -18.18 -8.18
N ASP A 152 11.46 -17.79 -9.45
CA ASP A 152 12.70 -17.55 -10.20
C ASP A 152 13.30 -16.17 -9.89
N LEU A 153 12.44 -15.20 -9.53
CA LEU A 153 12.85 -13.80 -9.28
C LEU A 153 12.93 -13.45 -7.80
N ALA A 154 12.15 -14.11 -6.95
CA ALA A 154 12.16 -13.93 -5.50
C ALA A 154 12.24 -15.27 -4.76
N PRO A 155 12.70 -15.30 -3.49
CA PRO A 155 12.71 -16.54 -2.72
C PRO A 155 11.28 -17.04 -2.47
N ARG A 156 11.06 -18.35 -2.59
CA ARG A 156 9.82 -19.00 -2.12
C ARG A 156 9.54 -18.64 -0.66
N VAL A 157 8.29 -18.31 -0.34
CA VAL A 157 7.83 -18.06 1.03
C VAL A 157 7.92 -19.35 1.83
N ALA A 158 8.91 -19.40 2.72
CA ALA A 158 9.21 -20.59 3.51
C ALA A 158 8.22 -20.75 4.68
N GLY A 159 7.82 -21.99 4.96
CA GLY A 159 6.95 -22.31 6.09
C GLY A 159 5.53 -21.72 6.02
N LEU A 160 5.08 -21.30 4.83
CA LEU A 160 3.73 -20.79 4.61
C LEU A 160 2.70 -21.89 4.88
N SER A 161 1.71 -21.59 5.71
CA SER A 161 0.65 -22.51 6.13
C SER A 161 -0.72 -21.83 6.12
N GLU A 162 -1.79 -22.62 6.05
CA GLU A 162 -3.15 -22.10 6.25
C GLU A 162 -3.29 -21.41 7.62
N GLY A 163 -3.98 -20.28 7.64
CA GLY A 163 -4.13 -19.40 8.81
C GLY A 163 -3.01 -18.37 8.98
N ASP A 164 -1.92 -18.44 8.21
CA ASP A 164 -0.89 -17.40 8.22
C ASP A 164 -1.42 -16.10 7.60
N SER A 165 -1.00 -14.95 8.15
CA SER A 165 -1.22 -13.65 7.51
C SER A 165 -0.09 -13.32 6.54
N VAL A 166 -0.46 -12.80 5.37
CA VAL A 166 0.48 -12.36 4.33
C VAL A 166 0.08 -10.98 3.84
N ALA A 167 0.99 -10.03 3.94
CA ALA A 167 0.87 -8.75 3.25
C ALA A 167 1.51 -8.86 1.86
N PHE A 168 0.97 -8.13 0.90
CA PHE A 168 1.40 -8.17 -0.48
C PHE A 168 1.37 -6.78 -1.11
N PHE A 169 2.25 -6.59 -2.08
CA PHE A 169 2.19 -5.52 -3.06
C PHE A 169 2.49 -6.13 -4.43
N GLY A 170 1.59 -5.96 -5.38
CA GLY A 170 1.70 -6.57 -6.69
C GLY A 170 0.61 -6.07 -7.63
N GLU A 171 0.53 -6.67 -8.80
CA GLU A 171 -0.51 -6.36 -9.77
C GLU A 171 -1.70 -7.33 -9.60
N TYR A 172 -2.90 -6.77 -9.68
CA TYR A 172 -4.16 -7.49 -9.66
C TYR A 172 -4.65 -7.77 -11.08
N GLU A 173 -4.95 -9.04 -11.34
CA GLU A 173 -5.57 -9.52 -12.56
C GLU A 173 -6.95 -10.11 -12.29
N TRP A 174 -7.96 -9.66 -13.03
CA TRP A 174 -9.33 -10.12 -12.86
C TRP A 174 -9.55 -11.57 -13.35
N ASN A 175 -10.34 -12.33 -12.61
CA ASN A 175 -10.98 -13.56 -13.07
C ASN A 175 -12.30 -13.79 -12.31
N ASP A 176 -13.10 -14.76 -12.76
CA ASP A 176 -14.39 -15.12 -12.14
C ASP A 176 -14.29 -15.79 -10.75
N LYS A 177 -13.08 -15.94 -10.20
CA LYS A 177 -12.77 -16.55 -8.90
C LYS A 177 -12.19 -15.55 -7.89
N GLY A 178 -12.30 -14.26 -8.16
CA GLY A 178 -11.86 -13.18 -7.27
C GLY A 178 -10.58 -12.47 -7.71
N GLY A 179 -9.81 -13.07 -8.63
CA GLY A 179 -8.60 -12.49 -9.22
C GLY A 179 -7.29 -13.16 -8.82
N VAL A 180 -6.21 -12.74 -9.47
CA VAL A 180 -4.84 -13.20 -9.26
C VAL A 180 -4.00 -12.00 -8.81
N MET A 181 -3.15 -12.22 -7.82
CA MET A 181 -2.10 -11.29 -7.42
C MET A 181 -0.76 -11.83 -7.95
N HIS A 182 -0.16 -11.11 -8.90
CA HIS A 182 1.15 -11.43 -9.51
C HIS A 182 2.08 -10.22 -9.46
N TRP A 183 3.24 -10.27 -10.11
CA TRP A 183 4.28 -9.24 -9.98
C TRP A 183 4.68 -8.91 -8.53
N THR A 184 4.63 -9.91 -7.64
CA THR A 184 4.97 -9.75 -6.22
C THR A 184 6.48 -9.87 -5.97
N HIS A 185 7.29 -9.31 -6.86
CA HIS A 185 8.75 -9.37 -6.85
C HIS A 185 9.36 -8.12 -7.51
N TYR A 186 10.66 -7.94 -7.33
CA TYR A 186 11.46 -6.97 -8.06
C TYR A 186 11.48 -7.30 -9.57
N ASP A 187 11.37 -6.29 -10.43
CA ASP A 187 11.56 -6.45 -11.88
C ASP A 187 13.01 -6.08 -12.28
N PRO A 188 13.86 -7.07 -12.66
CA PRO A 188 15.24 -6.83 -13.05
C PRO A 188 15.41 -5.88 -14.23
N ASP A 189 14.42 -5.83 -15.13
CA ASP A 189 14.50 -5.02 -16.35
C ASP A 189 13.85 -3.64 -16.16
N SER A 190 13.23 -3.37 -15.01
CA SER A 190 12.56 -2.11 -14.68
C SER A 190 11.51 -1.67 -15.72
N GLN A 191 10.80 -2.65 -16.29
CA GLN A 191 9.69 -2.48 -17.23
C GLN A 191 8.33 -2.44 -16.52
N HIS A 192 8.25 -3.03 -15.32
CA HIS A 192 7.07 -3.08 -14.46
C HIS A 192 7.39 -2.49 -13.06
N ILE A 193 6.35 -2.07 -12.34
CA ILE A 193 6.48 -1.65 -10.94
C ILE A 193 6.87 -2.87 -10.09
N ASP A 194 7.85 -2.70 -9.20
CA ASP A 194 8.26 -3.74 -8.26
C ASP A 194 7.14 -4.13 -7.29
N GLY A 195 7.05 -5.40 -6.94
CA GLY A 195 6.20 -5.91 -5.87
C GLY A 195 6.97 -6.68 -4.80
N TRP A 196 6.22 -7.26 -3.86
CA TRP A 196 6.75 -8.06 -2.76
C TRP A 196 5.64 -8.85 -2.05
N LEU A 197 6.06 -9.88 -1.31
CA LEU A 197 5.26 -10.50 -0.25
C LEU A 197 5.93 -10.31 1.10
N GLN A 198 5.15 -10.19 2.18
CA GLN A 198 5.66 -10.16 3.54
C GLN A 198 4.93 -11.21 4.38
N HIS A 199 5.70 -12.07 5.05
CA HIS A 199 5.19 -13.12 5.92
C HIS A 199 6.07 -13.25 7.16
N LYS A 200 5.45 -13.21 8.36
CA LYS A 200 6.15 -13.29 9.66
C LYS A 200 7.32 -12.30 9.79
N GLY A 201 7.12 -11.07 9.29
CA GLY A 201 8.12 -10.00 9.31
C GLY A 201 9.25 -10.14 8.29
N ILE A 202 9.22 -11.16 7.43
CA ILE A 202 10.22 -11.38 6.37
C ILE A 202 9.65 -10.87 5.04
N LEU A 203 10.41 -10.02 4.35
CA LEU A 203 10.09 -9.51 3.01
C LEU A 203 10.68 -10.42 1.93
N TYR A 204 9.85 -10.83 0.98
CA TYR A 204 10.18 -11.65 -0.18
C TYR A 204 9.99 -10.79 -1.42
N GLN A 205 11.10 -10.35 -2.03
CA GLN A 205 11.07 -9.41 -3.15
C GLN A 205 12.09 -9.75 -4.24
N LYS A 206 13.32 -10.13 -3.87
CA LYS A 206 14.37 -10.47 -4.82
C LYS A 206 15.32 -11.52 -4.28
N LEU A 207 15.92 -12.29 -5.18
CA LEU A 207 17.09 -13.11 -4.85
C LEU A 207 18.28 -12.21 -4.49
N LYS A 208 19.17 -12.70 -3.61
CA LYS A 208 20.39 -12.00 -3.22
C LYS A 208 21.44 -12.00 -4.32
#